data_AF-A0A6H9I6Y1-F1
#
_entry.id   AF-A0A6H9I6Y1-F1
#
_cell.length_a   1.000
_cell.length_b   1.000
_cell.length_c   1.000
_cell.angle_alpha   90.00
_cell.angle_beta   90.00
_cell.angle_gamma   90.00
#
_symmetry.space_group_name_H-M   'P 1'
#
loop_
_entity.id
_entity.type
_entity.pdbx_description
1 polymer ?
#
loop_
_entity_poly.entity_id
_entity_poly.type
_entity_poly.pdbx_seq_one_letter_code
_entity_poly.pdbx_strand_id
1 'polypeptide(L)' 'MAKRRSSKKGTFEESYTKLEEIVQNLENESESISISDLIENYKEGLMLLKICRTKLKEAELQITKIKNDDE' A
#
# COMPACT_ATOMS: atom_id res chain seq x y z
N MET A 1 -14.71 -26.31 9.69
CA MET A 1 -14.81 -24.83 9.52
C MET A 1 -13.75 -24.39 8.52
N ALA A 2 -14.11 -24.20 7.25
CA ALA A 2 -13.16 -23.83 6.20
C ALA A 2 -12.85 -22.33 6.30
N LYS A 3 -11.75 -21.97 6.96
CA LYS A 3 -11.18 -20.62 6.93
C LYS A 3 -10.77 -20.36 5.49
N ARG A 4 -11.65 -19.70 4.71
CA ARG A 4 -11.31 -19.08 3.43
C ARG A 4 -10.16 -18.10 3.70
N ARG A 5 -8.92 -18.58 3.59
CA ARG A 5 -7.76 -17.73 3.32
C ARG A 5 -7.98 -17.23 1.89
N SER A 6 -8.86 -16.25 1.73
CA SER A 6 -8.78 -15.40 0.55
C SER A 6 -7.39 -14.82 0.61
N SER A 7 -6.56 -15.19 -0.36
CA SER A 7 -5.36 -14.49 -0.72
C SER A 7 -5.72 -13.02 -0.96
N LYS A 8 -5.77 -12.26 0.13
CA LYS A 8 -5.74 -10.81 0.15
C LYS A 8 -4.30 -10.47 -0.26
N LYS A 9 -4.07 -10.44 -1.56
CA LYS A 9 -2.83 -9.92 -2.13
C LYS A 9 -3.30 -8.73 -2.94
N GLY A 10 -3.10 -7.53 -2.40
CA GLY A 10 -3.34 -6.29 -3.12
C GLY A 10 -4.60 -5.52 -2.74
N THR A 11 -5.13 -5.67 -1.52
CA THR A 11 -6.08 -4.67 -1.02
C THR A 11 -5.36 -3.37 -0.64
N PHE A 12 -6.11 -2.27 -0.57
CA PHE A 12 -5.54 -0.98 -0.17
C PHE A 12 -4.96 -1.05 1.24
N GLU A 13 -5.70 -1.63 2.18
CA GLU A 13 -5.34 -1.72 3.59
C GLU A 13 -4.03 -2.49 3.78
N GLU A 14 -3.87 -3.62 3.10
CA GLU A 14 -2.63 -4.40 3.19
C GLU A 14 -1.45 -3.69 2.57
N SER A 15 -1.65 -3.02 1.43
CA SER A 15 -0.59 -2.27 0.76
C SER A 15 -0.16 -1.08 1.61
N TYR A 16 -1.12 -0.46 2.30
CA TYR A 16 -0.90 0.65 3.20
C TYR A 16 -0.18 0.21 4.49
N THR A 17 -0.62 -0.88 5.15
CA THR A 17 0.07 -1.42 6.32
C THR A 17 1.53 -1.78 6.02
N LYS A 18 1.80 -2.43 4.89
CA LYS A 18 3.17 -2.74 4.48
C LYS A 18 4.00 -1.49 4.21
N LEU A 19 3.39 -0.44 3.65
CA LEU A 19 4.07 0.83 3.42
C LEU A 19 4.45 1.49 4.75
N GLU A 20 3.56 1.45 5.75
CA GLU A 20 3.85 1.93 7.11
C GLU A 20 4.99 1.13 7.76
N GLU A 21 5.00 -0.20 7.63
CA GLU A 21 6.09 -1.05 8.12
C GLU A 21 7.44 -0.69 7.46
N ILE A 22 7.45 -0.45 6.15
CA ILE A 22 8.66 -0.03 5.43
C ILE A 22 9.15 1.33 5.90
N VAL A 23 8.24 2.31 6.06
CA VAL A 23 8.60 3.64 6.55
C VAL A 23 9.19 3.53 7.95
N GLN A 24 8.54 2.77 8.84
CA GLN A 24 9.06 2.53 10.19
C GLN A 24 10.44 1.87 10.15
N ASN A 25 10.66 0.88 9.28
CA ASN A 25 11.96 0.23 9.12
C ASN A 25 13.05 1.20 8.60
N LEU A 26 12.69 2.14 7.72
CA LEU A 26 13.62 3.15 7.22
C LEU A 26 13.92 4.26 8.24
N GLU A 27 12.97 4.58 9.12
CA GLU A 27 13.12 5.59 10.19
C GLU A 27 13.84 5.05 11.41
N ASN A 28 13.80 3.74 11.65
CA ASN A 28 14.59 3.09 12.69
C ASN A 28 16.07 3.21 12.31
N GLU A 29 16.79 4.15 12.93
CA GLU A 29 18.26 4.31 12.89
C GLU A 29 18.96 3.13 13.58
N SER A 30 18.68 1.89 13.15
CA SER A 30 19.43 0.73 13.61
C SER A 30 20.70 0.67 12.79
N GLU A 31 21.86 0.69 13.45
CA GLU A 31 23.21 0.55 12.88
C GLU A 31 23.41 -0.72 12.02
N SER A 32 22.38 -1.57 11.92
CA SER A 32 22.37 -2.86 11.26
C SER A 32 21.67 -2.90 9.89
N ILE A 33 21.02 -1.82 9.43
CA ILE A 33 20.41 -1.81 8.08
C ILE A 33 21.50 -1.64 7.02
N SER A 34 21.60 -2.60 6.10
CA SER A 34 22.56 -2.49 5.01
C SER A 34 22.06 -1.50 3.95
N ILE A 35 22.99 -0.89 3.21
CA ILE A 35 22.65 -0.01 2.08
C ILE A 35 21.80 -0.75 1.03
N SER A 36 22.01 -2.06 0.86
CA SER A 36 21.21 -2.87 -0.05
C SER A 36 19.75 -2.94 0.41
N ASP A 37 19.53 -3.18 1.70
CA ASP A 37 18.19 -3.26 2.29
C ASP A 37 17.46 -1.91 2.22
N LEU A 38 18.17 -0.79 2.38
CA LEU A 38 17.60 0.55 2.17
C LEU A 38 17.05 0.72 0.76
N ILE A 39 17.82 0.29 -0.25
CA ILE A 39 17.42 0.39 -1.66
C ILE A 39 16.22 -0.50 -1.96
N GLU A 40 16.18 -1.72 -1.41
CA GLU A 40 15.06 -2.64 -1.56
C GLU A 40 13.78 -2.10 -0.90
N ASN A 41 13.87 -1.70 0.36
CA ASN A 41 12.76 -1.09 1.10
C ASN A 41 12.22 0.15 0.39
N TYR A 42 13.10 1.01 -0.13
CA TYR A 42 12.68 2.19 -0.88
C TYR A 42 11.94 1.82 -2.18
N LYS A 43 12.43 0.85 -2.94
CA LYS A 43 11.77 0.37 -4.16
C LYS A 43 10.41 -0.24 -3.87
N GLU A 44 10.32 -1.07 -2.83
CA GLU A 44 9.06 -1.68 -2.41
C GLU A 44 8.07 -0.62 -1.93
N GLY A 45 8.53 0.36 -1.14
CA GLY A 45 7.73 1.51 -0.72
C GLY A 45 7.15 2.30 -1.90
N LEU A 46 7.94 2.56 -2.95
CA LEU A 46 7.44 3.21 -4.17
C LEU A 46 6.38 2.38 -4.89
N MET A 47 6.53 1.06 -4.94
CA MET A 47 5.55 0.16 -5.55
C MET A 47 4.23 0.18 -4.77
N LEU A 48 4.29 0.07 -3.45
CA LEU A 48 3.11 0.12 -2.58
C LEU A 48 2.41 1.48 -2.66
N LEU A 49 3.16 2.58 -2.64
CA LEU A 49 2.62 3.93 -2.80
C LEU A 49 1.85 4.08 -4.11
N LYS A 50 2.37 3.51 -5.21
CA LYS A 50 1.68 3.52 -6.51
C LYS A 50 0.36 2.75 -6.45
N ILE A 51 0.34 1.60 -5.78
CA ILE A 51 -0.87 0.79 -5.60
C ILE A 51 -1.91 1.57 -4.79
N CYS A 52 -1.51 2.14 -3.65
CA CYS A 52 -2.39 2.94 -2.78
C CYS A 52 -3.01 4.12 -3.54
N ARG A 53 -2.19 4.90 -4.26
CA ARG A 53 -2.68 6.03 -5.07
C ARG A 53 -3.65 5.60 -6.16
N THR A 54 -3.37 4.48 -6.82
CA THR A 54 -4.25 3.95 -7.88
C THR A 54 -5.61 3.58 -7.30
N LYS A 55 -5.63 2.89 -6.15
CA LYS A 55 -6.87 2.49 -5.47
C LYS A 55 -7.69 3.68 -5.00
N LEU A 56 -7.04 4.70 -4.44
CA LEU A 56 -7.73 5.94 -4.05
C LEU A 56 -8.34 6.66 -5.24
N LYS A 57 -7.62 6.74 -6.36
CA LYS A 57 -8.12 7.35 -7.60
C LYS A 57 -9.30 6.58 -8.18
N GLU A 58 -9.26 5.24 -8.15
CA GLU A 58 -10.39 4.40 -8.55
C GLU A 58 -11.62 4.64 -7.68
N ALA A 59 -11.44 4.79 -6.36
CA ALA A 59 -12.52 5.07 -5.43
C ALA A 59 -13.12 6.46 -5.66
N GLU A 60 -12.29 7.48 -5.83
CA GLU A 60 -12.71 8.85 -6.15
C GLU A 60 -13.55 8.89 -7.44
N LEU A 61 -13.08 8.25 -8.52
CA LEU A 61 -13.81 8.17 -9.78
C LEU A 61 -15.17 7.51 -9.64
N GLN A 62 -15.28 6.46 -8.82
CA GLN A 62 -16.56 5.79 -8.57
C GLN A 62 -17.53 6.71 -7.82
N ILE A 63 -17.06 7.42 -6.79
CA ILE A 63 -17.88 8.37 -6.03
C ILE A 63 -18.35 9.52 -6.93
N THR A 64 -17.44 10.09 -7.74
CA THR A 64 -17.80 11.14 -8.70
C THR A 64 -18.83 10.67 -9.70
N LYS A 65 -18.71 9.43 -10.21
CA LYS A 65 -19.68 8.87 -11.14
C LYS A 65 -21.06 8.71 -10.52
N ILE A 66 -21.14 8.16 -9.31
CA ILE A 66 -22.42 8.03 -8.58
C ILE A 66 -23.07 9.41 -8.41
N LYS A 67 -22.29 10.40 -7.96
CA LYS A 67 -22.79 11.77 -7.78
C LYS A 67 -23.32 12.40 -9.07
N ASN A 68 -22.70 12.11 -10.22
CA ASN A 68 -23.14 12.63 -11.52
C ASN A 68 -24.32 11.85 -12.12
N ASP A 69 -24.52 10.58 -11.74
CA ASP A 69 -25.64 9.75 -12.19
C ASP A 69 -26.91 10.00 -11.34
N ASP A 70 -26.76 10.53 -10.11
CA ASP A 70 -27.85 10.94 -9.20
C ASP A 70 -28.35 12.40 -9.42
N GLU A 71 -27.70 13.19 -10.29
CA GLU A 71 -28.17 14.51 -10.77
C GLU A 71 -28.76 14.43 -12.18
#